data_AF-A0A9W9DEZ4-F1
#
_entry.id   AF-A0A9W9DEZ4-F1
#
_cell.length_a   1.000
_cell.length_b   1.000
_cell.length_c   1.000
_cell.angle_alpha   90.00
_cell.angle_beta   90.00
_cell.angle_gamma   90.00
#
_symmetry.space_group_name_H-M   'P 1'
#
loop_
_entity.id
_entity.type
_entity.pdbx_description
1 polymer ?
#
loop_
_entity_poly.entity_id
_entity_poly.type
_entity_poly.pdbx_seq_one_letter_code
_entity_poly.pdbx_strand_id
1 'polypeptide(L)'
;RALRYNWTGTPTDSPSLELVNSPKSNLLSVHASWNGATDIVKWELYGASDSSGSNSISLYNKTKSDFETTITVSTVSNSYSHYAVRAIGKSNQVLGSSDFVSSSSAIKITGRTAFAALSVFITLTLLC
;
A
#
# COMPACT_ATOMS: atom_id res chain seq x y z
N ARG A 1 -22.72 -18.34 -18.91
CA ARG A 1 -21.77 -17.42 -19.59
C ARG A 1 -21.76 -16.12 -18.78
N ALA A 2 -20.64 -15.74 -18.18
CA ALA A 2 -20.53 -14.48 -17.43
C ALA A 2 -19.89 -13.43 -18.35
N LEU A 3 -20.61 -12.34 -18.60
CA LEU A 3 -20.12 -11.21 -19.36
C LEU A 3 -19.19 -10.40 -18.45
N ARG A 4 -17.87 -10.44 -18.70
CA ARG A 4 -16.92 -9.51 -18.07
C ARG A 4 -17.08 -8.16 -18.78
N TYR A 5 -17.95 -7.32 -18.24
CA TYR A 5 -17.92 -5.89 -18.57
C TYR A 5 -16.55 -5.33 -18.15
N ASN A 6 -15.95 -4.48 -18.99
CA ASN A 6 -14.82 -3.64 -18.61
C ASN A 6 -15.32 -2.66 -17.55
N TRP A 7 -15.26 -3.07 -16.29
CA TRP A 7 -15.61 -2.23 -15.16
C TRP A 7 -14.35 -1.45 -14.75
N THR A 8 -14.41 -0.13 -14.93
CA THR A 8 -13.42 0.80 -14.39
C THR A 8 -13.98 1.36 -13.08
N GLY A 9 -13.51 0.86 -11.94
CA GLY A 9 -13.77 1.48 -10.66
C GLY A 9 -12.75 2.60 -10.44
N THR A 10 -13.22 3.84 -10.28
CA THR A 10 -12.45 4.88 -9.58
C THR A 10 -12.98 4.88 -8.14
N PRO A 11 -12.36 4.12 -7.22
CA PRO A 11 -12.84 4.07 -5.84
C PRO A 11 -12.70 5.47 -5.24
N THR A 12 -13.72 5.92 -4.51
CA THR A 12 -13.63 7.14 -3.70
C THR A 12 -12.70 6.96 -2.50
N ASP A 13 -12.42 5.71 -2.13
CA ASP A 13 -11.51 5.35 -1.04
C ASP A 13 -10.05 5.42 -1.46
N SER A 14 -9.19 5.86 -0.53
CA SER A 14 -7.75 5.88 -0.70
C SER A 14 -7.17 4.45 -0.80
N PRO A 15 -6.05 4.26 -1.53
CA PRO A 15 -5.34 2.98 -1.54
C PRO A 15 -4.92 2.57 -0.12
N SER A 16 -5.00 1.28 0.15
CA SER A 16 -4.63 0.67 1.43
C SER A 16 -3.15 0.30 1.46
N LEU A 17 -2.52 0.58 2.60
CA LEU A 17 -1.11 0.33 2.84
C LEU A 17 -0.92 -0.48 4.12
N GLU A 18 -0.27 -1.63 3.99
CA GLU A 18 0.12 -2.46 5.13
C GLU A 18 1.65 -2.58 5.20
N LEU A 19 2.20 -2.39 6.39
CA LEU A 19 3.63 -2.44 6.66
C LEU A 19 3.96 -3.69 7.47
N VAL A 20 4.90 -4.49 6.98
CA VAL A 20 5.34 -5.72 7.61
C VAL A 20 6.84 -5.63 7.85
N ASN A 21 7.23 -5.44 9.10
CA ASN A 21 8.62 -5.31 9.50
C ASN A 21 9.20 -6.69 9.86
N SER A 22 10.30 -7.04 9.20
CA SER A 22 11.10 -8.24 9.45
C SER A 22 12.42 -7.85 10.10
N PRO A 23 12.46 -7.65 11.44
CA PRO A 23 13.63 -7.14 12.13
C PRO A 23 14.84 -8.07 12.04
N LYS A 24 14.62 -9.40 11.89
CA LYS A 24 15.71 -10.37 11.72
C LYS A 24 16.46 -10.23 10.40
N SER A 25 15.79 -9.72 9.37
CA SER A 25 16.35 -9.57 8.02
C SER A 25 16.63 -8.11 7.67
N ASN A 26 16.28 -7.16 8.55
CA ASN A 26 16.31 -5.72 8.29
C ASN A 26 15.56 -5.33 7.01
N LEU A 27 14.41 -5.98 6.79
CA LEU A 27 13.55 -5.75 5.63
C LEU A 27 12.19 -5.26 6.09
N LEU A 28 11.65 -4.31 5.35
CA LEU A 28 10.27 -3.86 5.46
C LEU A 28 9.54 -4.25 4.18
N SER A 29 8.55 -5.13 4.31
CA SER A 29 7.64 -5.48 3.25
C SER A 29 6.44 -4.57 3.31
N VAL A 30 6.21 -3.85 2.22
CA VAL A 30 5.15 -2.87 2.07
C VAL A 30 4.14 -3.44 1.09
N HIS A 31 2.94 -3.68 1.58
CA HIS A 31 1.86 -4.29 0.84
C HIS A 31 0.89 -3.17 0.41
N ALA A 32 0.88 -2.88 -0.89
CA ALA A 32 -0.03 -1.91 -1.47
C ALA A 32 -1.20 -2.63 -2.14
N SER A 33 -2.42 -2.25 -1.78
CA SER A 33 -3.64 -2.75 -2.39
C SER A 33 -4.64 -1.62 -2.61
N TRP A 34 -5.43 -1.70 -3.68
CA TRP A 34 -6.52 -0.75 -3.91
C TRP A 34 -7.65 -1.44 -4.65
N ASN A 35 -8.69 -1.76 -3.90
CA ASN A 35 -9.85 -2.44 -4.43
C ASN A 35 -10.59 -1.54 -5.41
N GLY A 36 -10.78 -2.02 -6.63
CA GLY A 36 -11.57 -1.34 -7.64
C GLY A 36 -10.78 -0.58 -8.69
N ALA A 37 -9.54 -0.20 -8.39
CA ALA A 37 -8.69 0.56 -9.30
C ALA A 37 -8.01 -0.33 -10.36
N THR A 38 -8.52 -0.27 -11.60
CA THR A 38 -8.04 -1.08 -12.73
C THR A 38 -6.92 -0.44 -13.53
N ASP A 39 -6.77 0.88 -13.45
CA ASP A 39 -5.85 1.64 -14.31
C ASP A 39 -4.46 1.86 -13.71
N ILE A 40 -4.18 1.29 -12.53
CA ILE A 40 -2.87 1.37 -11.89
C ILE A 40 -1.85 0.55 -12.70
N VAL A 41 -0.76 1.19 -13.08
CA VAL A 41 0.38 0.53 -13.75
C VAL A 41 1.53 0.32 -12.79
N LYS A 42 1.78 1.28 -11.91
CA LYS A 42 2.87 1.20 -10.92
C LYS A 42 2.48 1.82 -9.60
N TRP A 43 3.10 1.30 -8.55
CA TRP A 43 3.09 1.81 -7.20
C TRP A 43 4.40 2.53 -6.95
N GLU A 44 4.30 3.73 -6.40
CA GLU A 44 5.43 4.51 -5.92
C GLU A 44 5.38 4.57 -4.40
N LEU A 45 6.44 4.10 -3.76
CA LEU A 45 6.61 4.10 -2.31
C LEU A 45 7.34 5.37 -1.88
N TYR A 46 6.75 6.09 -0.94
CA TYR A 46 7.34 7.26 -0.31
C TYR A 46 7.73 6.96 1.13
N GLY A 47 8.86 7.55 1.56
CA GLY A 47 9.29 7.59 2.95
C GLY A 47 9.30 9.03 3.46
N ALA A 48 8.78 9.23 4.67
CA ALA A 48 8.78 10.53 5.35
C ALA A 48 9.31 10.40 6.78
N SER A 49 9.84 11.50 7.29
CA SER A 49 10.35 11.60 8.66
C SER A 49 9.26 11.97 9.68
N ASP A 50 8.08 12.37 9.20
CA ASP A 50 6.92 12.76 10.01
C ASP A 50 5.60 12.29 9.38
N SER A 51 4.51 12.37 10.16
CA SER A 51 3.17 11.98 9.75
C SER A 51 2.51 12.95 8.75
N SER A 52 3.04 14.17 8.61
CA SER A 52 2.54 15.15 7.65
C SER A 52 3.02 14.87 6.22
N GLY A 53 4.03 14.00 6.08
CA GLY A 53 4.68 13.74 4.80
C GLY A 53 5.59 14.88 4.36
N SER A 54 5.97 15.79 5.25
CA SER A 54 6.84 16.90 4.90
C SER A 54 8.22 16.35 4.49
N ASN A 55 8.70 16.78 3.32
CA ASN A 55 9.91 16.26 2.68
C ASN A 55 9.87 14.75 2.39
N SER A 56 8.69 14.18 2.12
CA SER A 56 8.60 12.79 1.68
C SER A 56 9.45 12.57 0.42
N ILE A 57 10.26 11.51 0.41
CA ILE A 57 11.06 11.15 -0.76
C ILE A 57 10.55 9.86 -1.39
N SER A 58 10.65 9.76 -2.71
CA SER A 58 10.37 8.52 -3.44
C SER A 58 11.50 7.52 -3.18
N LEU A 59 11.16 6.37 -2.62
CA LEU A 59 12.11 5.31 -2.27
C LEU A 59 12.18 4.26 -3.36
N TYR A 60 11.03 3.85 -3.88
CA TYR A 60 10.95 2.72 -4.79
C TYR A 60 9.71 2.77 -5.68
N ASN A 61 9.87 2.34 -6.92
CA ASN A 61 8.80 2.22 -7.89
C ASN A 61 8.65 0.76 -8.30
N LYS A 62 7.44 0.21 -8.20
CA LYS A 62 7.15 -1.17 -8.60
C LYS A 62 5.93 -1.27 -9.49
N THR A 63 6.08 -1.94 -10.63
CA THR A 63 4.97 -2.25 -11.53
C THR A 63 3.96 -3.15 -10.83
N LYS A 64 2.67 -2.82 -10.94
CA LYS A 64 1.58 -3.64 -10.41
C LYS A 64 1.55 -4.97 -11.19
N SER A 65 1.72 -6.08 -10.49
CA SER A 65 1.62 -7.41 -11.11
C SER A 65 0.21 -7.98 -10.99
N ASP A 66 -0.42 -7.83 -9.82
CA ASP A 66 -1.67 -8.51 -9.47
C ASP A 66 -2.62 -7.60 -8.68
N PHE A 67 -3.50 -8.19 -7.86
CA PHE A 67 -4.42 -7.47 -6.96
C PHE A 67 -3.70 -6.73 -5.83
N GLU A 68 -2.60 -7.30 -5.34
CA GLU A 68 -1.76 -6.74 -4.30
C GLU A 68 -0.33 -6.65 -4.84
N THR A 69 0.42 -5.60 -4.46
CA THR A 69 1.82 -5.46 -4.83
C THR A 69 2.68 -5.31 -3.59
N THR A 70 3.57 -6.27 -3.37
CA THR A 70 4.56 -6.22 -2.29
C THR A 70 5.83 -5.53 -2.77
N ILE A 71 6.22 -4.48 -2.06
CA ILE A 71 7.48 -3.74 -2.23
C ILE A 71 8.34 -4.04 -1.01
N THR A 72 9.51 -4.63 -1.21
CA THR A 72 10.44 -4.92 -0.11
C THR A 72 11.56 -3.89 -0.12
N VAL A 73 11.75 -3.19 0.99
CA VAL A 73 12.82 -2.21 1.17
C VAL A 73 13.73 -2.59 2.34
N SER A 74 15.01 -2.30 2.21
CA SER A 74 15.96 -2.45 3.32
C SER A 74 15.76 -1.33 4.33
N THR A 75 15.47 -1.69 5.58
CA THR A 75 15.33 -0.71 6.68
C THR A 75 16.67 -0.10 7.07
N VAL A 76 17.79 -0.76 6.74
CA VAL A 76 19.15 -0.24 7.01
C VAL A 76 19.46 0.96 6.12
N SER A 77 19.06 0.90 4.85
CA SER A 77 19.32 1.98 3.88
C SER A 77 18.19 3.02 3.84
N ASN A 78 16.96 2.64 4.23
CA ASN A 78 15.78 3.50 4.15
C ASN A 78 15.03 3.51 5.49
N SER A 79 15.66 4.10 6.51
CA SER A 79 15.08 4.30 7.85
C SER A 79 14.16 5.52 7.88
N TYR A 80 12.90 5.35 7.46
CA TYR A 80 11.85 6.37 7.57
C TYR A 80 10.88 6.02 8.69
N SER A 81 10.30 7.04 9.32
CA SER A 81 9.33 6.86 10.41
C SER A 81 7.91 6.65 9.87
N HIS A 82 7.63 7.15 8.66
CA HIS A 82 6.34 7.04 8.00
C HIS A 82 6.51 6.63 6.54
N TYR A 83 5.55 5.85 6.04
CA TYR A 83 5.53 5.38 4.66
C TYR A 83 4.15 5.62 4.04
N ALA A 84 4.13 5.97 2.77
CA ALA A 84 2.89 6.12 1.99
C ALA A 84 3.10 5.54 0.59
N VAL A 85 2.02 5.13 -0.07
CA VAL A 85 2.07 4.66 -1.45
C VAL A 85 1.20 5.50 -2.36
N ARG A 86 1.64 5.65 -3.59
CA ARG A 86 0.94 6.37 -4.63
C ARG A 86 0.69 5.45 -5.83
N ALA A 87 -0.56 5.41 -6.26
CA ALA A 87 -0.97 4.70 -7.46
C ALA A 87 -0.72 5.60 -8.68
N ILE A 88 0.04 5.10 -9.65
CA ILE A 88 0.32 5.81 -10.90
C ILE A 88 -0.29 5.05 -12.07
N GLY A 89 -1.02 5.78 -12.92
CA GLY A 89 -1.68 5.23 -14.11
C GLY A 89 -0.82 5.20 -15.37
N LYS A 90 -1.42 4.74 -16.48
CA LYS A 90 -0.75 4.58 -17.78
C LYS A 90 -0.16 5.87 -18.36
N SER A 91 -0.76 7.02 -18.11
CA SER A 91 -0.27 8.33 -18.58
C SER A 91 0.65 9.00 -17.55
N ASN A 92 1.23 8.22 -16.62
CA ASN A 92 2.08 8.70 -15.54
C ASN A 92 1.41 9.71 -14.59
N GLN A 93 0.08 9.73 -14.59
CA GLN A 93 -0.73 10.53 -13.69
C GLN A 93 -0.93 9.82 -12.35
N VAL A 94 -1.04 10.62 -11.29
CA VAL A 94 -1.41 10.12 -9.97
C VAL A 94 -2.89 9.80 -9.96
N LEU A 95 -3.23 8.55 -9.65
CA LEU A 95 -4.62 8.10 -9.53
C LEU A 95 -5.13 8.22 -8.09
N GLY A 96 -4.25 7.99 -7.10
CA GLY A 96 -4.59 8.01 -5.68
C GLY A 96 -3.34 7.91 -4.82
N SER A 97 -3.42 8.30 -3.55
CA SER A 97 -2.34 8.20 -2.57
C SER A 97 -2.89 7.73 -1.24
N SER A 98 -2.15 6.89 -0.52
CA SER A 98 -2.53 6.44 0.81
C SER A 98 -2.16 7.49 1.85
N ASP A 99 -2.73 7.37 3.04
CA ASP A 99 -2.22 8.09 4.20
C ASP A 99 -0.82 7.59 4.59
N PHE A 100 -0.09 8.43 5.33
CA PHE A 100 1.21 8.08 5.90
C PHE A 100 1.02 7.16 7.09
N VAL A 101 1.49 5.91 6.96
CA VAL A 101 1.45 4.91 8.01
C VAL A 101 2.78 4.90 8.76
N SER A 102 2.74 4.95 10.09
CA SER A 102 3.95 4.88 10.90
C SER A 102 4.61 3.51 10.81
N SER A 103 5.92 3.48 10.68
CA SER A 103 6.74 2.27 10.76
C SER A 103 6.65 1.57 12.12
N SER A 104 6.25 2.31 13.15
CA SER A 104 5.97 1.75 14.49
C SER A 104 4.68 0.92 14.53
N SER A 105 3.72 1.21 13.66
CA SER A 105 2.48 0.46 13.46
C SER A 105 2.67 -0.77 12.55
N ALA A 106 3.89 -0.98 12.03
CA ALA A 106 4.19 -2.13 11.18
C ALA A 106 4.06 -3.44 11.96
N ILE A 107 3.44 -4.44 11.32
CA ILE A 107 3.33 -5.79 11.84
C ILE A 107 4.73 -6.38 11.94
N LYS A 108 5.17 -6.73 13.15
CA LYS A 108 6.50 -7.31 13.38
C LYS A 108 6.44 -8.82 13.26
N ILE A 109 6.97 -9.37 12.17
CA ILE A 109 7.05 -10.84 12.01
C ILE A 109 8.25 -11.35 12.80
N THR A 110 7.99 -11.76 14.05
CA THR A 110 8.96 -12.39 14.95
C THR A 110 8.63 -13.88 15.08
N GLY A 111 8.60 -14.62 13.98
CA GLY A 111 8.25 -16.06 13.98
C GLY A 111 7.56 -16.49 12.70
N ARG A 112 7.47 -17.81 12.44
CA ARG A 112 6.94 -18.47 11.22
C ARG A 112 5.42 -18.27 11.00
N THR A 113 4.91 -17.05 11.10
CA THR A 113 3.49 -16.76 10.92
C THR A 113 3.26 -16.05 9.60
N ALA A 114 2.73 -16.79 8.63
CA ALA A 114 2.08 -16.23 7.46
C ALA A 114 0.78 -15.57 7.93
N PHE A 115 0.62 -14.27 7.65
CA PHE A 115 -0.62 -13.56 7.95
C PHE A 115 -1.41 -13.37 6.65
N ALA A 116 -2.65 -13.85 6.69
CA ALA A 116 -3.66 -13.62 5.67
C ALA A 116 -4.12 -12.16 5.75
N ALA A 117 -4.20 -11.51 4.59
CA ALA A 117 -4.79 -10.19 4.41
C ALA A 117 -6.17 -10.15 5.08
N LEU A 118 -6.26 -9.46 6.23
CA LEU A 118 -7.53 -9.20 6.91
C LEU A 118 -8.24 -8.07 6.17
N SER A 119 -8.96 -8.44 5.12
CA SER A 119 -9.97 -7.57 4.50
C SER A 119 -11.15 -7.46 5.46
N VAL A 120 -11.14 -6.43 6.31
CA VAL A 120 -12.29 -6.10 7.16
C VAL A 120 -13.32 -5.37 6.30
N PHE A 121 -14.33 -6.11 5.85
CA PHE A 121 -15.52 -5.53 5.23
C PHE A 121 -16.34 -4.79 6.29
N ILE A 122 -16.45 -3.48 6.12
CA ILE A 122 -17.44 -2.62 6.76
C ILE A 122 -18.85 -3.09 6.36
N THR A 123 -19.71 -3.35 7.34
CA THR A 123 -21.16 -3.25 7.15
C THR A 123 -21.71 -2.25 8.14
N LEU A 124 -21.81 -0.99 7.70
CA LEU A 124 -22.63 0.03 8.35
C LEU A 124 -24.07 -0.18 7.89
N THR A 125 -24.87 -0.91 8.66
CA THR A 125 -26.32 -0.92 8.48
C THR A 125 -26.91 0.20 9.32
N LEU A 126 -27.27 1.31 8.66
CA LEU A 126 -28.19 2.29 9.24
C LEU A 126 -29.57 1.64 9.38
N LEU A 127 -30.12 1.68 10.59
CA LEU A 127 -31.54 1.51 10.86
C LEU A 127 -31.90 2.41 12.05
N CYS A 128 -32.40 3.61 11.74
CA CYS A 128 -33.59 4.20 12.35
C CYS A 128 -34.10 5.32 11.45
#